data_AF-A0A950M7R3-F1
#
_entry.id   AF-A0A950M7R3-F1
#
_cell.length_a   1.000
_cell.length_b   1.000
_cell.length_c   1.000
_cell.angle_alpha   90.00
_cell.angle_beta   90.00
_cell.angle_gamma   90.00
#
_symmetry.space_group_name_H-M   'P 1'
#
loop_
_entity.id
_entity.type
_entity.pdbx_description
1 polymer ?
#
loop_
_entity_poly.entity_id
_entity_poly.type
_entity_poly.pdbx_seq_one_letter_code
_entity_poly.pdbx_strand_id
1 'polypeptide(L)'
;AKSASAPAAQAKAASAGNDADIFFVQVGAYTHSEDAEQQRARLALLGLSAKVMEKDQSGRTVYRVRVGPFDTREDAEAQQKKVQDAGMEASLVHLAR
;
A
#
# COMPACT_ATOMS: atom_id res chain seq x y z
N ALA A 1 41.30 -3.91 2.72
CA ALA A 1 40.15 -3.14 2.26
C ALA A 1 38.93 -4.05 2.26
N LYS A 2 37.98 -3.86 3.18
CA LYS A 2 36.77 -4.68 3.28
C LYS A 2 35.57 -3.74 3.17
N SER A 3 34.87 -3.84 2.05
CA SER A 3 33.66 -3.11 1.74
C SER A 3 32.58 -3.43 2.77
N ALA A 4 32.04 -2.40 3.44
CA ALA A 4 30.83 -2.48 4.22
C ALA A 4 30.22 -1.08 4.32
N SER A 5 29.07 -0.88 3.66
CA SER A 5 28.03 0.15 3.89
C SER A 5 27.02 -0.06 2.75
N ALA A 6 25.74 -0.39 2.93
CA ALA A 6 24.84 -0.13 4.04
C ALA A 6 23.72 -1.21 4.14
N PRO A 7 23.22 -1.49 5.35
CA PRO A 7 21.97 -2.21 5.58
C PRO A 7 20.77 -1.24 5.70
N ALA A 8 19.56 -1.79 5.56
CA ALA A 8 18.25 -1.22 5.93
C ALA A 8 17.50 -0.34 4.92
N ALA A 9 16.58 -0.98 4.18
CA ALA A 9 15.17 -0.63 4.28
C ALA A 9 14.36 -1.94 4.29
N GLN A 10 13.88 -2.28 5.47
CA GLN A 10 13.14 -3.48 5.76
C GLN A 10 11.81 -3.51 4.99
N ALA A 11 11.78 -4.20 3.86
CA ALA A 11 10.57 -4.79 3.32
C ALA A 11 10.12 -5.97 4.22
N LYS A 12 9.88 -5.70 5.51
CA LYS A 12 9.29 -6.68 6.42
C LYS A 12 7.77 -6.59 6.28
N ALA A 13 7.25 -7.35 5.33
CA ALA A 13 5.96 -8.04 5.44
C ALA A 13 5.74 -8.96 4.22
N ALA A 14 6.73 -9.78 3.88
CA ALA A 14 6.51 -11.01 3.14
C ALA A 14 6.95 -12.18 4.03
N SER A 15 6.40 -12.24 5.24
CA SER A 15 6.49 -13.45 6.05
C SER A 15 5.33 -14.34 5.61
N ALA A 16 5.67 -15.45 4.96
CA ALA A 16 4.83 -16.61 4.84
C ALA A 16 4.38 -17.07 6.24
N GLY A 17 3.11 -17.40 6.37
CA GLY A 17 2.51 -17.87 7.62
C GLY A 17 1.01 -17.66 7.61
N ASN A 18 0.29 -18.74 7.29
CA ASN A 18 -1.15 -18.95 7.32
C ASN A 18 -1.91 -18.61 6.04
N ASP A 19 -2.75 -19.57 5.67
CA ASP A 19 -3.73 -19.67 4.58
C ASP A 19 -4.86 -18.62 4.72
N ALA A 20 -4.52 -17.40 5.11
CA ALA A 20 -5.48 -16.33 5.39
C ALA A 20 -5.51 -15.34 4.22
N ASP A 21 -6.71 -15.13 3.68
CA ASP A 21 -6.98 -14.09 2.68
C ASP A 21 -6.59 -12.72 3.24
N ILE A 22 -5.65 -12.04 2.59
CA ILE A 22 -5.28 -10.68 2.96
C ILE A 22 -5.92 -9.70 1.99
N PHE A 23 -6.67 -8.75 2.55
CA PHE A 23 -7.30 -7.67 1.82
C PHE A 23 -6.46 -6.40 1.96
N PHE A 24 -6.42 -5.61 0.88
CA PHE A 24 -5.75 -4.33 0.81
C PHE A 24 -6.70 -3.33 0.16
N VAL A 25 -6.57 -2.06 0.50
CA VAL A 25 -7.29 -0.99 -0.20
C VAL A 25 -6.29 -0.19 -1.02
N GLN A 26 -6.33 -0.28 -2.34
CA GLN A 26 -5.50 0.51 -3.24
C GLN A 26 -6.12 1.88 -3.47
N VAL A 27 -5.40 2.94 -3.10
CA VAL A 27 -5.88 4.34 -3.11
C VAL A 27 -5.43 5.14 -4.35
N GLY A 28 -4.75 4.48 -5.28
CA GLY A 28 -4.29 5.09 -6.54
C GLY A 28 -2.98 4.49 -7.04
N ALA A 29 -2.63 4.87 -8.26
CA ALA A 29 -1.34 4.58 -8.88
C ALA A 29 -0.81 5.87 -9.51
N TYR A 30 0.33 6.34 -9.03
CA TYR A 30 0.96 7.59 -9.45
C TYR A 30 2.20 7.30 -10.29
N THR A 31 2.60 8.24 -11.15
CA THR A 31 3.85 8.13 -11.93
C THR A 31 5.04 8.76 -11.21
N HIS A 32 4.80 9.55 -10.16
CA HIS A 32 5.82 10.16 -9.32
C HIS A 32 5.69 9.65 -7.88
N SER A 33 6.83 9.48 -7.22
CA SER A 33 6.89 9.06 -5.82
C SER A 33 6.28 10.13 -4.91
N GLU A 34 6.54 11.40 -5.18
CA GLU A 34 6.08 12.52 -4.35
C GLU A 34 4.56 12.60 -4.26
N ASP A 35 3.83 12.43 -5.38
CA ASP A 35 2.37 12.35 -5.39
C ASP A 35 1.85 11.16 -4.54
N ALA A 36 2.50 10.01 -4.66
CA ALA A 36 2.14 8.82 -3.88
C ALA A 36 2.42 9.01 -2.38
N GLU A 37 3.51 9.69 -2.02
CA GLU A 37 3.85 10.02 -0.64
C GLU A 37 2.89 11.05 -0.04
N GLN A 38 2.50 12.08 -0.79
CA GLN A 38 1.47 13.03 -0.37
C GLN A 38 0.15 12.32 -0.09
N GLN A 39 -0.26 11.40 -0.97
CA GLN A 39 -1.48 10.63 -0.76
C GLN A 39 -1.37 9.73 0.48
N ARG A 40 -0.22 9.06 0.66
CA ARG A 40 0.06 8.28 1.87
C ARG A 40 -0.02 9.15 3.12
N ALA A 41 0.52 10.36 3.10
CA ALA A 41 0.45 11.28 4.23
C ALA A 41 -1.00 11.69 4.51
N ARG A 42 -1.78 11.98 3.48
CA ARG A 42 -3.22 12.31 3.59
C ARG A 42 -4.01 11.17 4.23
N LEU A 43 -3.71 9.94 3.86
CA LEU A 43 -4.28 8.73 4.48
C LEU A 43 -3.84 8.58 5.94
N ALA A 44 -2.57 8.83 6.24
CA ALA A 44 -2.07 8.79 7.61
C ALA A 44 -2.74 9.84 8.51
N LEU A 45 -3.08 11.03 7.98
CA LEU A 45 -3.85 12.05 8.70
C LEU A 45 -5.30 11.59 9.01
N LEU A 46 -5.86 10.70 8.19
CA LEU A 46 -7.15 10.05 8.46
C LEU A 46 -7.04 8.85 9.42
N GLY A 47 -5.84 8.58 9.96
CA GLY A 47 -5.57 7.41 10.79
C GLY A 47 -5.41 6.11 10.00
N LEU A 48 -5.28 6.18 8.67
CA LEU A 48 -5.14 5.02 7.79
C LEU A 48 -3.68 4.72 7.52
N SER A 49 -3.28 3.47 7.75
CA SER A 49 -1.90 3.02 7.51
C SER A 49 -1.67 2.70 6.03
N ALA A 50 -1.14 3.67 5.29
CA ALA A 50 -0.82 3.51 3.87
C ALA A 50 0.67 3.19 3.59
N LYS A 51 0.91 2.37 2.57
CA LYS A 51 2.22 2.00 2.01
C LYS A 51 2.28 2.34 0.53
N VAL A 52 3.40 2.89 0.09
CA VAL A 52 3.70 3.11 -1.33
C VAL A 52 4.47 1.90 -1.84
N MET A 53 4.00 1.32 -2.94
CA MET A 53 4.59 0.18 -3.63
C MET A 53 5.03 0.63 -5.01
N GLU A 54 6.31 0.52 -5.30
CA GLU A 54 6.83 0.72 -6.65
C GLU A 54 6.60 -0.55 -7.48
N LYS A 55 6.06 -0.38 -8.68
CA LYS A 55 5.85 -1.44 -9.67
C LYS A 55 6.28 -0.92 -11.02
N ASP A 56 7.06 -1.69 -11.76
CA ASP A 56 7.16 -1.47 -13.20
C ASP A 56 5.88 -1.98 -13.86
N GLN A 57 5.20 -1.10 -14.58
CA GLN A 57 4.01 -1.43 -15.35
C GLN A 57 4.24 -0.98 -16.79
N SER A 58 4.51 -1.95 -17.67
CA SER A 58 4.78 -1.75 -19.10
C SER A 58 5.99 -0.83 -19.37
N GLY A 59 7.08 -0.99 -18.62
CA GLY A 59 8.30 -0.19 -18.79
C GLY A 59 8.20 1.22 -18.23
N ARG A 60 7.22 1.47 -17.36
CA ARG A 60 7.06 2.72 -16.61
C ARG A 60 6.94 2.39 -15.12
N THR A 61 7.74 3.08 -14.32
CA THR A 61 7.63 3.04 -12.86
C THR A 61 6.32 3.67 -12.42
N VAL A 62 5.49 2.90 -11.72
CA VAL A 62 4.26 3.36 -11.08
C VAL A 62 4.31 3.12 -9.58
N TYR A 63 3.87 4.11 -8.82
CA TYR A 63 3.82 4.14 -7.38
C TYR A 63 2.38 3.93 -6.93
N ARG A 64 2.08 2.71 -6.47
CA ARG A 64 0.76 2.34 -5.98
C ARG A 64 0.66 2.57 -4.48
N VAL A 65 -0.34 3.33 -4.07
CA VAL A 65 -0.62 3.56 -2.64
C VAL A 65 -1.63 2.53 -2.18
N ARG A 66 -1.31 1.78 -1.11
CA ARG A 66 -2.18 0.75 -0.54
C ARG A 66 -2.32 0.95 0.97
N VAL A 67 -3.54 0.90 1.48
CA VAL A 67 -3.84 0.95 2.92
C VAL A 67 -4.00 -0.46 3.45
N GLY A 68 -3.29 -0.75 4.55
CA GLY A 68 -3.43 -1.93 5.39
C GLY A 68 -3.16 -3.27 4.69
N PRO A 69 -2.65 -4.28 5.39
CA PRO A 69 -3.21 -5.61 5.28
C PRO A 69 -4.41 -5.72 6.23
N PHE A 70 -5.54 -6.18 5.72
CA PHE A 70 -6.77 -6.43 6.47
C PHE A 70 -7.09 -7.92 6.42
N ASP A 71 -7.50 -8.50 7.55
CA ASP A 71 -7.82 -9.93 7.66
C ASP A 71 -9.24 -10.26 7.14
N THR A 72 -10.11 -9.26 7.05
CA THR A 72 -11.49 -9.41 6.57
C THR A 72 -11.78 -8.44 5.44
N ARG A 73 -12.66 -8.85 4.53
CA ARG A 73 -13.14 -7.98 3.46
C ARG A 73 -13.90 -6.79 4.04
N GLU A 74 -14.74 -7.00 5.04
CA GLU A 74 -15.54 -5.94 5.66
C GLU A 74 -14.70 -4.80 6.24
N ASP A 75 -13.56 -5.09 6.89
CA ASP A 75 -12.67 -4.03 7.39
C ASP A 75 -12.03 -3.25 6.23
N ALA A 76 -11.59 -3.95 5.19
CA ALA A 76 -11.05 -3.34 3.98
C ALA A 76 -12.11 -2.47 3.28
N GLU A 77 -13.36 -2.93 3.14
CA GLU A 77 -14.47 -2.17 2.56
C GLU A 77 -14.80 -0.93 3.41
N ALA A 78 -14.76 -1.04 4.74
CA ALA A 78 -14.97 0.09 5.62
C ALA A 78 -13.89 1.16 5.44
N GLN A 79 -12.61 0.78 5.34
CA GLN A 79 -11.55 1.75 5.06
C GLN A 79 -11.64 2.28 3.63
N GLN A 80 -11.96 1.44 2.64
CA GLN A 80 -12.18 1.85 1.26
C GLN A 80 -13.23 2.96 1.18
N LYS A 81 -14.36 2.75 1.86
CA LYS A 81 -15.44 3.75 1.90
C LYS A 81 -15.00 5.06 2.55
N LYS A 82 -14.22 5.01 3.64
CA LYS A 82 -13.65 6.23 4.25
C LYS A 82 -12.72 6.98 3.31
N VAL A 83 -11.90 6.27 2.55
CA VAL A 83 -11.01 6.87 1.55
C VAL A 83 -11.82 7.53 0.42
N GLN A 84 -12.88 6.86 -0.05
CA GLN A 84 -13.80 7.40 -1.06
C GLN A 84 -14.55 8.63 -0.56
N ASP A 85 -15.01 8.62 0.70
CA ASP A 85 -15.70 9.74 1.34
C ASP A 85 -14.77 10.97 1.47
N ALA A 86 -13.47 10.73 1.65
CA ALA A 86 -12.44 11.77 1.62
C ALA A 86 -12.09 12.26 0.19
N GLY A 87 -12.84 11.82 -0.83
CA GLY A 87 -12.68 12.24 -2.23
C GLY A 87 -11.52 11.57 -2.97
N MET A 88 -11.02 10.45 -2.45
CA MET A 88 -9.88 9.72 -3.03
C MET A 88 -10.38 8.44 -3.71
N GLU A 89 -9.77 8.06 -4.84
CA GLU A 89 -10.09 6.77 -5.46
C GLU A 89 -9.62 5.63 -4.56
N ALA A 90 -10.48 4.64 -4.33
CA ALA A 90 -10.13 3.46 -3.54
C ALA A 90 -10.71 2.20 -4.19
N SER A 91 -9.85 1.20 -4.36
CA SER A 91 -10.17 -0.09 -4.95
C SER A 91 -9.74 -1.21 -4.01
N LEU A 92 -10.66 -2.12 -3.69
CA LEU A 92 -10.36 -3.29 -2.88
C LEU A 92 -9.55 -4.30 -3.69
N VAL A 93 -8.41 -4.69 -3.14
CA VAL A 93 -7.52 -5.71 -3.70
C VAL A 93 -7.49 -6.88 -2.74
N HIS A 94 -8.07 -7.99 -3.16
CA HIS A 94 -7.98 -9.26 -2.45
C HIS A 94 -6.74 -10.00 -2.97
N LEU A 95 -5.79 -10.27 -2.07
CA LEU A 95 -4.68 -11.17 -2.35
C LEU A 95 -5.01 -12.54 -1.75
N ALA A 96 -5.69 -13.38 -2.54
CA ALA A 96 -5.71 -14.81 -2.28
C ALA A 96 -4.29 -15.32 -2.54
N ARG A 97 -3.65 -15.90 -1.52
CA ARG A 97 -2.25 -16.33 -1.61
C ARG A 97 -2.14 -17.75 -2.14
#